data_AF-A0A9D8TSV3-F1
#
_entry.id   AF-A0A9D8TSV3-F1
#
_cell.length_a   1.000
_cell.length_b   1.000
_cell.length_c   1.000
_cell.angle_alpha   90.00
_cell.angle_beta   90.00
_cell.angle_gamma   90.00
#
_symmetry.space_group_name_H-M   'P 1'
#
loop_
_entity.id
_entity.type
_entity.pdbx_description
1 polymer ?
#
loop_
_entity_poly.entity_id
_entity_poly.type
_entity_poly.pdbx_seq_one_letter_code
_entity_poly.pdbx_strand_id
1 'polypeptide(L)'
;LPVYVDDEGTPAVDAEIIRDGILVGYLNNRDTAVRFGMKPQGNARAYAPSDEPLIRMRNTAILPGHSRLSDMIASVEDGYYLTDTGNGQADTTGEFMFGISMGYEIKNGKLGRALLDTTISGVAFEMLKTVDMVSDTVTWSSSGFCGKKQPMPVGLGGPELRCKLLMGGR
;
A
#
# COMPACT_ATOMS: atom_id res chain seq x y z
N LEU A 1 7.91 -0.67 -12.92
CA LEU A 1 9.10 -0.30 -13.71
C LEU A 1 10.31 -0.33 -12.76
N PRO A 2 11.41 -1.03 -13.09
CA PRO A 2 12.58 -1.01 -12.21
C PRO A 2 13.18 0.40 -12.20
N VAL A 3 13.43 0.93 -11.01
CA VAL A 3 14.23 2.16 -10.81
C VAL A 3 15.57 1.68 -10.30
N TYR A 4 16.61 1.79 -11.12
CA TYR A 4 17.97 1.37 -10.74
C TYR A 4 18.74 2.49 -10.02
N VAL A 5 18.47 3.73 -10.41
CA VAL A 5 19.06 4.95 -9.86
C VAL A 5 17.94 5.99 -9.83
N ASP A 6 17.88 6.79 -8.78
CA ASP A 6 16.93 7.92 -8.67
C ASP A 6 17.47 9.18 -9.36
N ASP A 7 16.67 10.24 -9.42
CA ASP A 7 17.00 11.45 -10.18
C ASP A 7 18.05 12.35 -9.48
N GLU A 8 18.54 11.94 -8.31
CA GLU A 8 19.72 12.53 -7.64
C GLU A 8 21.00 11.69 -7.84
N GLY A 9 20.92 10.61 -8.61
CA GLY A 9 22.03 9.68 -8.86
C GLY A 9 22.22 8.63 -7.77
N THR A 10 21.24 8.44 -6.87
CA THR A 10 21.33 7.45 -5.79
C THR A 10 20.92 6.06 -6.28
N PRO A 11 21.77 5.02 -6.13
CA PRO A 11 21.37 3.65 -6.41
C PRO A 11 20.14 3.25 -5.60
N ALA A 12 19.15 2.69 -6.28
CA ALA A 12 17.91 2.26 -5.67
C ALA A 12 18.10 0.88 -5.02
N VAL A 13 17.77 0.79 -3.74
CA VAL A 13 17.82 -0.46 -2.95
C VAL A 13 16.50 -0.64 -2.21
N ASP A 14 16.26 -1.81 -1.63
CA ASP A 14 15.06 -2.01 -0.82
C ASP A 14 15.04 -1.05 0.38
N ALA A 15 13.90 -0.39 0.55
CA ALA A 15 13.66 0.56 1.64
C ALA A 15 12.62 -0.01 2.58
N GLU A 16 13.08 -0.59 3.69
CA GLU A 16 12.20 -1.12 4.72
C GLU A 16 11.67 0.02 5.58
N ILE A 17 10.34 0.19 5.56
CA ILE A 17 9.64 1.27 6.26
C ILE A 17 9.08 0.72 7.57
N ILE A 18 8.47 -0.45 7.53
CA ILE A 18 7.83 -1.11 8.67
C ILE A 18 8.38 -2.53 8.78
N ARG A 19 8.90 -2.90 9.95
CA ARG A 19 9.33 -4.24 10.31
C ARG A 19 8.56 -4.71 11.53
N ASP A 20 7.85 -5.83 11.41
CA ASP A 20 7.08 -6.44 12.52
C ASP A 20 6.15 -5.43 13.24
N GLY A 21 5.50 -4.56 12.47
CA GLY A 21 4.60 -3.52 12.98
C GLY A 21 5.30 -2.27 13.55
N ILE A 22 6.65 -2.23 13.54
CA ILE A 22 7.45 -1.12 14.02
C ILE A 22 7.98 -0.30 12.85
N LEU A 23 7.85 1.02 12.94
CA LEU A 23 8.46 1.96 12.00
C LEU A 23 9.99 1.91 12.15
N VAL A 24 10.69 1.54 11.08
CA VAL A 24 12.17 1.40 11.08
C VAL A 24 12.87 2.33 10.09
N GLY A 25 12.12 3.01 9.22
CA GLY A 25 12.71 3.91 8.23
C GLY A 25 11.72 4.79 7.49
N TYR A 26 12.28 5.68 6.69
CA TYR A 26 11.56 6.59 5.80
C TYR A 26 12.14 6.51 4.40
N LEU A 27 11.31 6.85 3.41
CA LEU A 27 11.81 7.19 2.09
C LEU A 27 12.47 8.58 2.17
N ASN A 28 13.67 8.71 1.62
CA ASN A 28 14.45 9.95 1.70
C ASN A 28 15.03 10.31 0.32
N ASN A 29 15.29 11.61 0.15
CA ASN A 29 16.28 12.12 -0.79
C ASN A 29 17.64 12.29 -0.08
N ARG A 30 18.68 12.73 -0.77
CA ARG A 30 20.02 12.90 -0.17
C ARG A 30 20.04 13.89 1.00
N ASP A 31 19.32 15.00 0.91
CA ASP A 31 19.26 16.02 1.98
C ASP A 31 18.55 15.49 3.25
N THR A 32 17.35 14.94 3.11
CA THR A 32 16.60 14.39 4.26
C THR A 32 17.28 13.18 4.88
N ALA A 33 17.93 12.34 4.07
CA ALA A 33 18.72 11.22 4.58
C ALA A 33 19.83 11.72 5.53
N VAL A 34 20.57 12.78 5.16
CA VAL A 34 21.59 13.38 6.04
C VAL A 34 20.96 13.93 7.31
N ARG A 35 19.84 14.66 7.22
CA ARG A 35 19.16 15.27 8.38
C ARG A 35 18.67 14.23 9.39
N PHE A 36 18.21 13.08 8.92
CA PHE A 36 17.72 11.99 9.78
C PHE A 36 18.79 10.95 10.12
N GLY A 37 20.05 11.16 9.74
CA GLY A 37 21.13 10.19 9.97
C GLY A 37 20.92 8.86 9.26
N MET A 38 20.18 8.87 8.14
CA MET A 38 19.86 7.71 7.31
C MET A 38 20.72 7.67 6.04
N LYS A 39 20.73 6.52 5.37
CA LYS A 39 21.31 6.39 4.02
C LYS A 39 20.21 6.60 2.98
N PRO A 40 20.45 7.37 1.89
CA PRO A 40 19.47 7.49 0.82
C PRO A 40 19.34 6.15 0.08
N GLN A 41 18.11 5.78 -0.31
CA GLN A 41 17.77 4.47 -0.87
C GLN A 41 17.15 4.56 -2.28
N GLY A 42 17.39 5.66 -2.98
CA GLY A 42 16.91 5.86 -4.34
C GLY A 42 15.43 6.22 -4.45
N ASN A 43 14.98 7.27 -3.75
CA ASN A 43 13.57 7.68 -3.72
C ASN A 43 13.33 9.15 -4.13
N ALA A 44 14.36 9.88 -4.55
CA ALA A 44 14.20 11.22 -5.12
C ALA A 44 13.85 11.11 -6.61
N ARG A 45 12.59 11.36 -6.98
CA ARG A 45 12.11 11.15 -8.35
C ARG A 45 11.44 12.40 -8.93
N ALA A 46 11.75 12.71 -10.18
CA ALA A 46 11.19 13.77 -11.02
C ALA A 46 10.47 13.17 -12.22
N TYR A 47 9.35 13.76 -12.65
CA TYR A 47 8.59 13.25 -13.80
C TYR A 47 9.19 13.71 -15.13
N ALA A 48 9.57 14.99 -15.22
CA ALA A 48 10.27 15.58 -16.36
C ALA A 48 11.68 16.08 -15.97
N PRO A 49 12.59 16.29 -16.94
CA PRO A 49 13.92 16.83 -16.65
C PRO A 49 13.93 18.24 -16.03
N SER A 50 12.86 19.00 -16.23
CA SER A 50 12.67 20.35 -15.65
C SER A 50 12.04 20.34 -14.27
N ASP A 51 11.58 19.18 -13.79
CA ASP A 51 10.92 19.04 -12.50
C ASP A 51 11.95 18.95 -11.37
N GLU A 52 11.65 19.58 -10.24
CA GLU A 52 12.36 19.31 -8.99
C GLU A 52 12.08 17.86 -8.54
N PRO A 53 13.11 17.05 -8.22
CA PRO A 53 12.91 15.73 -7.65
C PRO A 53 12.20 15.79 -6.29
N LEU A 54 11.18 14.96 -6.12
CA LEU A 54 10.46 14.81 -4.86
C LEU A 54 10.79 13.47 -4.21
N ILE A 55 10.63 13.35 -2.90
CA ILE A 55 10.64 12.03 -2.23
C ILE A 55 9.38 11.27 -2.65
N ARG A 56 9.55 10.13 -3.34
CA ARG A 56 8.50 9.33 -3.99
C ARG A 56 8.70 7.84 -3.79
N MET A 57 7.58 7.10 -3.83
CA MET A 57 7.57 5.65 -3.87
C MET A 57 8.10 5.11 -5.22
N ARG A 58 8.42 3.81 -5.22
CA ARG A 58 8.78 3.03 -6.42
C ARG A 58 7.79 1.89 -6.62
N ASN A 59 8.08 0.72 -6.07
CA ASN A 59 7.13 -0.38 -5.94
C ASN A 59 7.00 -0.64 -4.44
N THR A 60 5.81 -0.42 -3.89
CA THR A 60 5.57 -0.56 -2.45
C THR A 60 4.87 -1.88 -2.21
N ALA A 61 5.41 -2.71 -1.31
CA ALA A 61 4.80 -3.99 -1.02
C ALA A 61 4.89 -4.40 0.44
N ILE A 62 3.99 -5.31 0.81
CA ILE A 62 4.01 -6.05 2.08
C ILE A 62 4.56 -7.45 1.79
N LEU A 63 5.39 -7.97 2.68
CA LEU A 63 5.95 -9.32 2.57
C LEU A 63 4.90 -10.38 2.96
N PRO A 64 4.98 -11.60 2.40
CA PRO A 64 4.03 -12.66 2.71
C PRO A 64 4.10 -13.08 4.17
N GLY A 65 2.95 -13.47 4.71
CA GLY A 65 2.83 -14.14 5.99
C GLY A 65 2.76 -15.66 5.80
N HIS A 66 1.87 -16.28 6.56
CA HIS A 66 1.76 -17.74 6.63
C HIS A 66 0.32 -18.26 6.50
N SER A 67 -0.66 -17.35 6.37
CA SER A 67 -2.07 -17.75 6.33
C SER A 67 -2.46 -18.17 4.92
N ARG A 68 -3.26 -19.22 4.79
CA ARG A 68 -3.91 -19.53 3.51
C ARG A 68 -5.14 -18.65 3.35
N LEU A 69 -5.35 -18.11 2.15
CA LEU A 69 -6.52 -17.28 1.84
C LEU A 69 -7.86 -17.98 2.16
N SER A 70 -7.96 -19.29 1.90
CA SER A 70 -9.15 -20.09 2.23
C SER A 70 -9.49 -20.05 3.72
N ASP A 71 -8.46 -20.12 4.57
CA ASP A 71 -8.61 -20.18 6.02
C ASP A 71 -8.93 -18.79 6.57
N MET A 72 -8.34 -17.75 5.98
CA MET A 72 -8.68 -16.35 6.24
C MET A 72 -10.17 -16.09 5.94
N ILE A 73 -10.66 -16.49 4.77
CA ILE A 73 -12.08 -16.33 4.41
C ILE A 73 -12.97 -17.13 5.36
N ALA A 74 -12.63 -18.40 5.63
CA ALA A 74 -13.40 -19.29 6.50
C ALA A 74 -13.54 -18.75 7.94
N SER A 75 -12.56 -17.98 8.40
CA SER A 75 -12.54 -17.39 9.75
C SER A 75 -13.39 -16.13 9.93
N VAL A 76 -13.95 -15.57 8.85
CA VAL A 76 -14.77 -14.35 8.90
C VAL A 76 -16.26 -14.72 8.98
N GLU A 77 -16.90 -14.38 10.11
CA GLU A 77 -18.35 -14.59 10.30
C GLU A 77 -19.20 -13.64 9.46
N ASP A 78 -18.86 -12.35 9.49
CA ASP A 78 -19.51 -11.31 8.70
C ASP A 78 -18.48 -10.28 8.27
N GLY A 79 -18.32 -10.09 6.96
CA GLY A 79 -17.33 -9.16 6.43
C GLY A 79 -17.28 -9.16 4.91
N TYR A 80 -16.12 -8.80 4.39
CA TYR A 80 -15.92 -8.52 2.97
C TYR A 80 -14.57 -9.01 2.49
N TYR A 81 -14.53 -9.60 1.31
CA TYR A 81 -13.31 -9.86 0.57
C TYR A 81 -13.23 -8.88 -0.60
N LEU A 82 -12.30 -7.92 -0.51
CA LEU A 82 -12.12 -6.84 -1.49
C LEU A 82 -11.00 -7.24 -2.45
N THR A 83 -11.33 -7.47 -3.72
CA THR A 83 -10.40 -8.09 -4.68
C THR A 83 -9.77 -7.10 -5.65
N ASP A 84 -10.42 -5.96 -5.88
CA ASP A 84 -9.92 -4.95 -6.81
C ASP A 84 -10.22 -3.55 -6.30
N THR A 85 -9.23 -2.67 -6.45
CA THR A 85 -9.24 -1.30 -5.92
C THR A 85 -9.06 -0.32 -7.06
N GLY A 86 -9.87 0.73 -7.05
CA GLY A 86 -9.70 1.88 -7.92
C GLY A 86 -8.70 2.90 -7.36
N ASN A 87 -8.87 4.16 -7.77
CA ASN A 87 -8.08 5.27 -7.26
C ASN A 87 -8.29 5.47 -5.75
N GLY A 88 -7.30 6.09 -5.10
CA GLY A 88 -7.42 6.52 -3.72
C GLY A 88 -6.62 7.77 -3.43
N GLN A 89 -6.80 8.26 -2.22
CA GLN A 89 -6.16 9.46 -1.70
C GLN A 89 -5.77 9.22 -0.23
N ALA A 90 -4.68 9.85 0.18
CA ALA A 90 -4.25 9.91 1.58
C ALA A 90 -3.98 11.36 1.96
N ASP A 91 -4.30 11.70 3.20
CA ASP A 91 -4.01 13.00 3.81
C ASP A 91 -2.80 12.91 4.74
N THR A 92 -2.19 14.06 5.01
CA THR A 92 -1.17 14.26 6.04
C THR A 92 -1.62 13.90 7.45
N THR A 93 -2.93 13.89 7.72
CA THR A 93 -3.52 13.42 8.99
C THR A 93 -3.45 11.90 9.16
N GLY A 94 -3.06 11.16 8.11
CA GLY A 94 -3.08 9.70 8.08
C GLY A 94 -4.43 9.13 7.64
N GLU A 95 -5.41 9.97 7.33
CA GLU A 95 -6.67 9.54 6.73
C GLU A 95 -6.45 9.05 5.30
N PHE A 96 -7.18 8.03 4.90
CA PHE A 96 -7.17 7.51 3.53
C PHE A 96 -8.59 7.19 3.05
N MET A 97 -8.73 7.18 1.72
CA MET A 97 -9.92 6.66 1.04
C MET A 97 -9.49 5.93 -0.24
N PHE A 98 -10.09 4.78 -0.52
CA PHE A 98 -9.95 4.06 -1.79
C PHE A 98 -11.32 3.68 -2.34
N GLY A 99 -11.47 3.72 -3.66
CA GLY A 99 -12.58 3.06 -4.34
C GLY A 99 -12.34 1.55 -4.42
N ILE A 100 -13.41 0.77 -4.30
CA ILE A 100 -13.42 -0.67 -4.53
C ILE A 100 -14.28 -0.94 -5.77
N SER A 101 -13.67 -1.49 -6.81
CA SER A 101 -14.34 -1.87 -8.06
C SER A 101 -15.02 -3.23 -7.96
N MET A 102 -14.44 -4.16 -7.17
CA MET A 102 -14.97 -5.51 -7.02
C MET A 102 -14.65 -6.11 -5.65
N GLY A 103 -15.63 -6.81 -5.09
CA GLY A 103 -15.45 -7.67 -3.93
C GLY A 103 -16.61 -8.63 -3.71
N TYR A 104 -16.60 -9.31 -2.57
CA TYR A 104 -17.63 -10.27 -2.18
C TYR A 104 -17.96 -10.10 -0.70
N GLU A 105 -19.23 -10.28 -0.35
CA GLU A 105 -19.62 -10.49 1.04
C GLU A 105 -19.01 -11.80 1.55
N ILE A 106 -18.60 -11.83 2.80
CA ILE A 106 -18.30 -13.06 3.53
C ILE A 106 -19.38 -13.24 4.59
N LYS A 107 -20.08 -14.37 4.56
CA LYS A 107 -21.05 -14.77 5.58
C LYS A 107 -20.74 -16.20 6.04
N ASN A 108 -20.55 -16.39 7.33
CA ASN A 108 -20.22 -17.68 7.95
C ASN A 108 -19.07 -18.40 7.24
N GLY A 109 -17.99 -17.67 6.96
CA GLY A 109 -16.80 -18.21 6.32
C GLY A 109 -16.94 -18.52 4.83
N LYS A 110 -17.99 -18.02 4.16
CA LYS A 110 -18.26 -18.30 2.74
C LYS A 110 -18.48 -17.02 1.95
N LEU A 111 -17.92 -17.00 0.74
CA LEU A 111 -18.18 -15.94 -0.23
C LEU A 111 -19.65 -15.97 -0.65
N GLY A 112 -20.29 -14.81 -0.56
CA GLY A 112 -21.68 -14.58 -0.90
C GLY A 112 -21.81 -13.68 -2.12
N ARG A 113 -22.65 -12.66 -1.99
CA ARG A 113 -22.98 -11.76 -3.10
C ARG A 113 -21.76 -10.96 -3.53
N ALA A 114 -21.63 -10.76 -4.84
CA ALA A 114 -20.67 -9.82 -5.39
C ALA A 114 -21.04 -8.39 -5.00
N LEU A 115 -20.01 -7.57 -4.88
CA LEU A 115 -20.06 -6.15 -4.54
C LEU A 115 -19.38 -5.39 -5.65
N LEU A 116 -20.07 -4.36 -6.11
CA LEU A 116 -19.60 -3.45 -7.13
C LEU A 116 -19.66 -2.04 -6.54
N ASP A 117 -18.64 -1.24 -6.85
CA ASP A 117 -18.58 0.19 -6.60
C ASP A 117 -18.93 0.61 -5.16
N THR A 118 -17.94 0.48 -4.27
CA THR A 118 -18.00 1.06 -2.92
C THR A 118 -16.71 1.82 -2.61
N THR A 119 -16.62 2.40 -1.43
CA THR A 119 -15.42 3.07 -0.94
C THR A 119 -15.04 2.50 0.41
N ILE A 120 -13.74 2.49 0.70
CA ILE A 120 -13.22 2.24 2.05
C ILE A 120 -12.51 3.48 2.53
N SER A 121 -12.57 3.74 3.83
CA SER A 121 -11.83 4.83 4.45
C SER A 121 -11.43 4.51 5.88
N GLY A 122 -10.56 5.36 6.44
CA GLY A 122 -10.12 5.27 7.82
C GLY A 122 -8.81 6.00 8.04
N VAL A 123 -8.21 5.78 9.21
CA VAL A 123 -6.86 6.24 9.53
C VAL A 123 -5.90 5.08 9.31
N ALA A 124 -4.88 5.27 8.46
CA ALA A 124 -3.99 4.20 8.00
C ALA A 124 -3.29 3.48 9.16
N PHE A 125 -2.80 4.24 10.15
CA PHE A 125 -2.11 3.67 11.31
C PHE A 125 -3.04 2.85 12.20
N GLU A 126 -4.29 3.27 12.36
CA GLU A 126 -5.27 2.52 13.15
C GLU A 126 -5.70 1.26 12.41
N MET A 127 -5.94 1.33 11.10
CA MET A 127 -6.24 0.15 10.28
C MET A 127 -5.11 -0.87 10.32
N LEU A 128 -3.85 -0.45 10.15
CA LEU A 128 -2.69 -1.35 10.18
C LEU A 128 -2.54 -2.08 11.53
N LYS A 129 -2.90 -1.46 12.65
CA LYS A 129 -2.91 -2.12 13.98
C LYS A 129 -3.97 -3.21 14.11
N THR A 130 -4.99 -3.22 13.25
CA THR A 130 -6.04 -4.25 13.24
C THR A 130 -5.70 -5.46 12.38
N VAL A 131 -4.58 -5.43 11.65
CA VAL A 131 -4.14 -6.54 10.82
C VAL A 131 -3.75 -7.71 11.72
N ASP A 132 -4.43 -8.84 11.56
CA ASP A 132 -4.23 -10.03 12.39
C ASP A 132 -4.00 -11.33 11.60
N MET A 133 -4.17 -11.29 10.28
CA MET A 133 -3.74 -12.34 9.35
C MET A 133 -3.16 -11.75 8.07
N VAL A 134 -2.09 -12.37 7.59
CA VAL A 134 -1.37 -12.02 6.36
C VAL A 134 -1.23 -13.29 5.53
N SER A 135 -1.68 -13.25 4.27
CA SER A 135 -1.64 -14.42 3.40
C SER A 135 -0.20 -14.80 2.99
N ASP A 136 -0.02 -16.06 2.62
CA ASP A 136 1.27 -16.64 2.19
C ASP A 136 1.63 -16.35 0.73
N THR A 137 0.71 -15.75 -0.03
CA THR A 137 0.84 -15.52 -1.47
C THR A 137 0.99 -14.05 -1.76
N VAL A 138 1.91 -13.66 -2.65
CA VAL A 138 2.11 -12.26 -3.06
C VAL A 138 1.62 -12.06 -4.48
N THR A 139 0.80 -11.03 -4.67
CA THR A 139 0.43 -10.54 -6.00
C THR A 139 1.04 -9.17 -6.24
N TRP A 140 1.48 -8.93 -7.47
CA TRP A 140 1.93 -7.61 -7.93
C TRP A 140 0.91 -7.01 -8.88
N SER A 141 0.64 -5.72 -8.71
CA SER A 141 -0.20 -4.95 -9.60
C SER A 141 0.52 -3.70 -10.09
N SER A 142 0.32 -3.40 -11.37
CA SER A 142 0.71 -2.12 -11.95
C SER A 142 -0.37 -1.09 -11.60
N SER A 143 -0.17 -0.38 -10.49
CA SER A 143 -1.11 0.62 -9.96
C SER A 143 -1.25 1.90 -10.80
N GLY A 144 -0.59 1.99 -11.96
CA GLY A 144 -0.60 3.18 -12.80
C GLY A 144 0.28 4.29 -12.22
N PHE A 145 -0.33 5.42 -11.86
CA PHE A 145 0.38 6.64 -11.46
C PHE A 145 0.02 7.09 -10.04
N CYS A 146 1.05 7.38 -9.25
CA CYS A 146 0.92 8.13 -8.00
C CYS A 146 1.00 9.63 -8.29
N GLY A 147 0.11 10.44 -7.70
CA GLY A 147 0.16 11.90 -7.76
C GLY A 147 0.77 12.50 -6.49
N LYS A 148 1.81 13.33 -6.64
CA LYS A 148 2.31 14.23 -5.57
C LYS A 148 2.96 15.43 -6.24
N LYS A 149 2.18 16.47 -6.55
CA LYS A 149 2.53 17.60 -7.45
C LYS A 149 2.92 17.21 -8.90
N GLN A 150 3.40 15.98 -9.10
CA GLN A 150 3.80 15.38 -10.37
C GLN A 150 3.24 13.94 -10.42
N PRO A 151 2.81 13.44 -11.59
CA PRO A 151 2.49 12.03 -11.78
C PRO A 151 3.78 11.19 -11.72
N MET A 152 3.71 9.96 -11.22
CA MET A 152 4.87 9.06 -11.19
C MET A 152 4.42 7.61 -11.35
N PRO A 153 4.99 6.83 -12.30
CA PRO A 153 4.70 5.42 -12.39
C PRO A 153 5.20 4.70 -11.14
N VAL A 154 4.29 3.92 -10.53
CA VAL A 154 4.54 3.14 -9.32
C VAL A 154 3.88 1.77 -9.42
N GLY A 155 4.41 0.81 -8.67
CA GLY A 155 3.81 -0.50 -8.47
C GLY A 155 3.31 -0.67 -7.04
N LEU A 156 2.32 -1.54 -6.88
CA LEU A 156 1.90 -2.04 -5.57
C LEU A 156 2.01 -3.57 -5.58
N GLY A 157 2.27 -4.15 -4.42
CA GLY A 157 2.25 -5.59 -4.27
C GLY A 157 2.02 -6.01 -2.84
N GLY A 158 1.72 -7.29 -2.67
CA GLY A 158 1.63 -7.87 -1.36
C GLY A 158 0.61 -9.00 -1.27
N PRO A 159 0.51 -9.58 -0.08
CA PRO A 159 -0.51 -10.56 0.27
C PRO A 159 -1.87 -9.91 0.57
N GLU A 160 -2.88 -10.75 0.67
CA GLU A 160 -4.15 -10.37 1.26
C GLU A 160 -3.99 -10.17 2.78
N LEU A 161 -4.66 -9.14 3.31
CA LEU A 161 -4.67 -8.80 4.73
C LEU A 161 -6.07 -8.94 5.30
N ARG A 162 -6.20 -9.54 6.48
CA ARG A 162 -7.43 -9.45 7.28
C ARG A 162 -7.29 -8.28 8.24
N CYS A 163 -8.19 -7.31 8.16
CA CYS A 163 -8.18 -6.10 8.97
C CYS A 163 -9.59 -5.55 9.16
N LYS A 164 -9.72 -4.50 9.98
CA LYS A 164 -10.96 -3.74 10.18
C LYS A 164 -10.85 -2.39 9.49
N LEU A 165 -11.90 -2.01 8.76
CA LEU A 165 -11.97 -0.76 8.01
C LEU A 165 -13.41 -0.27 7.94
N LEU A 166 -13.60 1.03 7.64
CA LEU A 166 -14.92 1.60 7.38
C LEU A 166 -15.28 1.39 5.91
N MET A 167 -16.49 0.89 5.65
CA MET A 167 -17.03 0.77 4.29
C MET A 167 -18.10 1.83 4.04
N GLY A 168 -18.03 2.48 2.89
CA GLY A 168 -19.00 3.48 2.46
C GLY A 168 -20.37 2.86 2.22
N GLY A 169 -21.38 3.36 2.92
CA GLY A 169 -22.77 2.96 2.73
C GLY A 169 -23.15 1.63 3.38
N ARG A 170 -22.33 1.09 4.30
CA ARG A 170 -22.57 -0.17 4.99
C ARG A 170 -22.17 -0.12 6.46
#